data_AF-A0A839DU15-F1
#
_entry.id   AF-A0A839DU15-F1
#
_cell.length_a   1.000
_cell.length_b   1.000
_cell.length_c   1.000
_cell.angle_alpha   90.00
_cell.angle_beta   90.00
_cell.angle_gamma   90.00
#
_symmetry.space_group_name_H-M   'P 1'
#
loop_
_entity.id
_entity.type
_entity.pdbx_description
1 polymer ?
#
loop_
_entity_poly.entity_id
_entity_poly.type
_entity_poly.pdbx_seq_one_letter_code
_entity_poly.pdbx_strand_id
1 'polypeptide(L)'
;MTDTNDNGPKEPQDGDGTGRRDFLKKAATGAAAAAGGLAFGSSQAFASPRLPEPPEVGAEIPCSCLAPGVPLTIQTSTIRIDFSGRIKVRVEAANPLNPWSLKLKVIGHEVTGYDNGDSGDNETNAKSAPREGLGQVRIKQSDAEFTPNSLLEMTNKFPPKFEQTMFLDFTMTIENPPQQVMERALGVSMTKKPEPLVLSTKNPGKLVGQLDQFPPQGAPYKLQNPIELVMPNHDETIATLDKFPVTVGEITGS
;
A
#
# COMPACT_ATOMS: atom_id res chain seq x y z
N MET A 1 -18.49 -39.99 48.32
CA MET A 1 -18.54 -38.75 49.11
C MET A 1 -18.76 -37.62 48.12
N THR A 2 -19.99 -37.16 48.13
CA THR A 2 -20.53 -35.99 47.43
C THR A 2 -19.89 -34.72 47.96
N ASP A 3 -19.58 -33.77 47.09
CA ASP A 3 -19.90 -32.37 47.35
C ASP A 3 -20.07 -31.64 46.01
N THR A 4 -21.34 -31.28 45.78
CA THR A 4 -21.88 -30.47 44.72
C THR A 4 -21.97 -29.05 45.29
N ASN A 5 -21.36 -28.06 44.66
CA ASN A 5 -21.63 -26.65 44.97
C ASN A 5 -22.24 -25.96 43.75
N ASP A 6 -23.53 -25.68 43.93
CA ASP A 6 -24.45 -24.86 43.14
C ASP A 6 -24.54 -23.45 43.78
N ASN A 7 -25.17 -22.52 43.07
CA ASN A 7 -25.36 -21.07 43.28
C ASN A 7 -24.43 -20.23 42.38
N GLY A 8 -24.87 -19.60 41.30
CA GLY A 8 -26.19 -19.10 40.91
C GLY A 8 -25.97 -17.73 40.23
N PRO A 9 -26.75 -17.34 39.22
CA PRO A 9 -26.46 -16.19 38.35
C PRO A 9 -26.84 -14.86 39.01
N LYS A 10 -25.99 -13.82 38.85
CA LYS A 10 -26.35 -12.43 39.19
C LYS A 10 -26.90 -11.73 37.95
N GLU A 11 -28.17 -11.39 38.04
CA GLU A 11 -28.91 -10.51 37.13
C GLU A 11 -28.45 -9.03 37.20
N PRO A 12 -28.87 -8.19 36.23
CA PRO A 12 -28.19 -6.96 35.86
C PRO A 12 -28.63 -5.76 36.70
N GLN A 13 -27.71 -4.82 36.92
CA GLN A 13 -28.05 -3.49 37.44
C GLN A 13 -28.27 -2.52 36.27
N ASP A 14 -29.54 -2.25 35.99
CA ASP A 14 -30.01 -1.07 35.29
C ASP A 14 -29.74 0.17 36.16
N GLY A 15 -28.88 1.06 35.66
CA GLY A 15 -28.60 2.37 36.23
C GLY A 15 -29.17 3.46 35.34
N ASP A 16 -30.45 3.76 35.55
CA ASP A 16 -31.13 4.98 35.10
C ASP A 16 -30.47 6.22 35.73
N GLY A 17 -30.25 7.24 34.91
CA GLY A 17 -29.38 8.37 35.23
C GLY A 17 -29.53 9.54 34.26
N THR A 18 -30.76 10.06 34.16
CA THR A 18 -31.14 11.39 33.66
C THR A 18 -30.08 12.48 33.87
N GLY A 19 -29.72 13.25 32.83
CA GLY A 19 -28.70 14.28 33.02
C GLY A 19 -28.35 15.23 31.87
N ARG A 20 -29.33 15.99 31.36
CA ARG A 20 -29.20 17.43 31.02
C ARG A 20 -28.09 17.85 30.02
N ARG A 21 -28.49 18.20 28.80
CA ARG A 21 -28.40 19.59 28.25
C ARG A 21 -28.89 19.64 26.80
N ASP A 22 -30.16 20.02 26.68
CA ASP A 22 -30.69 20.74 25.53
C ASP A 22 -29.86 22.01 25.27
N PHE A 23 -29.32 22.14 24.06
CA PHE A 23 -28.94 23.45 23.52
C PHE A 23 -29.92 23.81 22.40
N LEU A 24 -31.04 24.39 22.86
CA LEU A 24 -32.06 25.03 22.06
C LEU A 24 -31.50 26.13 21.15
N LYS A 25 -31.94 26.06 19.89
CA LYS A 25 -32.63 27.11 19.12
C LYS A 25 -32.19 28.58 19.31
N LYS A 26 -31.82 29.21 18.19
CA LYS A 26 -32.51 30.34 17.53
C LYS A 26 -31.49 31.26 16.87
N ALA A 27 -31.71 31.53 15.59
CA ALA A 27 -31.80 32.86 14.97
C ALA A 27 -31.69 32.67 13.45
N ALA A 28 -32.35 33.41 12.59
CA ALA A 28 -33.52 34.25 12.67
C ALA A 28 -33.89 34.47 11.19
N THR A 29 -35.18 34.42 10.90
CA THR A 29 -35.74 34.80 9.62
C THR A 29 -35.47 36.29 9.40
N GLY A 30 -34.59 36.61 8.46
CA GLY A 30 -34.32 37.98 8.01
C GLY A 30 -34.69 38.13 6.55
N ALA A 31 -35.97 38.40 6.29
CA ALA A 31 -36.41 38.95 5.01
C ALA A 31 -36.05 40.45 5.01
N ALA A 32 -35.21 40.88 4.07
CA ALA A 32 -34.95 42.29 3.81
C ALA A 32 -35.08 42.57 2.31
N ALA A 33 -35.68 43.72 2.04
CA ALA A 33 -36.31 44.12 0.80
C ALA A 33 -35.35 44.35 -0.37
N ALA A 34 -35.95 44.26 -1.56
CA ALA A 34 -35.39 44.62 -2.84
C ALA A 34 -34.90 46.08 -2.89
N ALA A 35 -33.71 46.25 -3.46
CA ALA A 35 -33.28 47.50 -4.10
C ALA A 35 -32.63 47.12 -5.43
N GLY A 36 -33.22 47.61 -6.51
CA GLY A 36 -32.79 47.33 -7.87
C GLY A 36 -31.38 47.85 -8.14
N GLY A 37 -30.55 46.97 -8.68
CA GLY A 37 -29.32 47.31 -9.36
C GLY A 37 -29.27 46.48 -10.63
N LEU A 38 -29.51 47.11 -11.78
CA LEU A 38 -29.17 46.57 -13.09
C LEU A 38 -27.64 46.53 -13.19
N ALA A 39 -27.02 45.54 -12.57
CA ALA A 39 -25.60 45.25 -12.74
C ALA A 39 -25.46 44.34 -13.96
N PHE A 40 -24.87 44.91 -15.01
CA PHE A 40 -24.51 44.25 -16.26
C PHE A 40 -23.86 42.88 -15.98
N GLY A 41 -24.45 41.84 -16.57
CA GLY A 41 -23.99 40.46 -16.46
C GLY A 41 -22.56 40.33 -16.96
N SER A 42 -21.61 40.22 -16.04
CA SER A 42 -20.32 39.62 -16.33
C SER A 42 -20.57 38.13 -16.56
N SER A 43 -20.64 37.72 -17.83
CA SER A 43 -20.55 36.31 -18.20
C SER A 43 -19.26 35.77 -17.61
N GLN A 44 -19.35 35.05 -16.49
CA GLN A 44 -18.23 34.27 -15.98
C GLN A 44 -17.96 33.20 -17.04
N ALA A 45 -16.92 33.40 -17.83
CA ALA A 45 -16.40 32.38 -18.72
C ALA A 45 -15.89 31.25 -17.83
N PHE A 46 -16.72 30.22 -17.63
CA PHE A 46 -16.26 28.95 -17.08
C PHE A 46 -15.24 28.39 -18.07
N ALA A 47 -13.96 28.45 -17.71
CA ALA A 47 -12.93 27.77 -18.46
C ALA A 47 -13.29 26.29 -18.50
N SER A 48 -13.55 25.76 -19.70
CA SER A 48 -13.75 24.33 -19.87
C SER A 48 -12.52 23.61 -19.31
N PRO A 49 -12.68 22.67 -18.38
CA PRO A 49 -11.56 21.91 -17.84
C PRO A 49 -10.84 21.22 -18.99
N ARG A 50 -9.57 21.59 -19.19
CA ARG A 50 -8.73 20.96 -20.21
C ARG A 50 -8.37 19.56 -19.72
N LEU A 51 -8.48 18.59 -20.62
CA LEU A 51 -7.93 17.26 -20.38
C LEU A 51 -6.41 17.40 -20.12
N PRO A 52 -5.85 16.64 -19.18
CA PRO A 52 -4.40 16.60 -19.03
C PRO A 52 -3.77 16.09 -20.33
N GLU A 53 -2.57 16.57 -20.63
CA GLU A 53 -1.76 16.06 -21.74
C GLU A 53 -1.04 14.78 -21.28
N PRO A 54 -0.98 13.73 -22.12
CA PRO A 54 -0.28 12.51 -21.79
C PRO A 54 1.24 12.76 -21.72
N PRO A 55 1.96 12.10 -20.80
CA PRO A 55 3.42 12.14 -20.78
C PRO A 55 4.05 11.66 -22.10
N GLU A 56 5.16 12.28 -22.46
CA GLU A 56 5.92 11.93 -23.66
C GLU A 56 6.60 10.56 -23.54
N VAL A 57 6.80 9.88 -24.67
CA VAL A 57 7.62 8.66 -24.72
C VAL A 57 9.05 8.98 -24.31
N GLY A 58 9.61 8.16 -23.42
CA GLY A 58 10.92 8.37 -22.80
C GLY A 58 10.88 9.15 -21.48
N ALA A 59 9.75 9.77 -21.13
CA ALA A 59 9.61 10.48 -19.85
C ALA A 59 9.82 9.52 -18.66
N GLU A 60 10.69 9.90 -17.74
CA GLU A 60 10.89 9.22 -16.46
C GLU A 60 10.11 9.92 -15.36
N ILE A 61 9.29 9.16 -14.64
CA ILE A 61 8.34 9.68 -13.66
C ILE A 61 8.68 9.07 -12.29
N PRO A 62 9.39 9.81 -11.42
CA PRO A 62 9.66 9.37 -10.07
C PRO A 62 8.40 9.50 -9.21
N CYS A 63 8.09 8.44 -8.46
CA CYS A 63 6.97 8.37 -7.55
C CYS A 63 7.45 7.87 -6.17
N SER A 64 6.81 8.36 -5.13
CA SER A 64 6.88 7.84 -3.77
C SER A 64 6.08 6.55 -3.69
N CYS A 65 6.51 5.66 -2.80
CA CYS A 65 5.87 4.38 -2.54
C CYS A 65 5.77 4.19 -1.03
N LEU A 66 4.54 4.02 -0.54
CA LEU A 66 4.24 3.83 0.88
C LEU A 66 3.31 2.63 1.03
N ALA A 67 3.74 1.61 1.77
CA ALA A 67 2.97 0.39 1.95
C ALA A 67 2.95 0.01 3.45
N PRO A 68 1.96 0.52 4.21
CA PRO A 68 1.85 0.21 5.63
C PRO A 68 1.31 -1.21 5.86
N GLY A 69 1.80 -1.86 6.91
CA GLY A 69 1.27 -3.11 7.45
C GLY A 69 1.32 -4.27 6.46
N VAL A 70 2.32 -4.31 5.59
CA VAL A 70 2.48 -5.35 4.58
C VAL A 70 2.68 -6.70 5.26
N PRO A 71 1.77 -7.68 5.09
CA PRO A 71 1.96 -9.00 5.65
C PRO A 71 3.01 -9.77 4.83
N LEU A 72 4.15 -10.00 5.46
CA LEU A 72 5.21 -10.88 4.98
C LEU A 72 5.10 -12.21 5.75
N THR A 73 4.68 -13.25 5.05
CA THR A 73 4.63 -14.60 5.58
C THR A 73 5.94 -15.31 5.23
N ILE A 74 6.72 -15.68 6.25
CA ILE A 74 7.94 -16.48 6.09
C ILE A 74 7.64 -17.85 6.71
N GLN A 75 7.53 -18.87 5.86
CA GLN A 75 7.04 -20.20 6.25
C GLN A 75 5.67 -20.15 6.96
N THR A 76 5.65 -20.29 8.28
CA THR A 76 4.42 -20.31 9.11
C THR A 76 4.21 -19.02 9.90
N SER A 77 5.16 -18.08 9.84
CA SER A 77 5.12 -16.84 10.63
C SER A 77 4.79 -15.66 9.72
N THR A 78 3.72 -14.93 10.06
CA THR A 78 3.35 -13.69 9.36
C THR A 78 3.77 -12.48 10.19
N ILE A 79 4.50 -11.56 9.56
CA ILE A 79 5.01 -10.34 10.17
C ILE A 79 4.48 -9.16 9.35
N ARG A 80 4.12 -8.06 10.01
CA ARG A 80 3.67 -6.83 9.32
C ARG A 80 4.83 -5.84 9.26
N ILE A 81 5.09 -5.32 8.08
CA ILE A 81 6.18 -4.37 7.83
C ILE A 81 5.61 -3.13 7.15
N ASP A 82 5.95 -1.95 7.68
CA ASP A 82 5.71 -0.69 7.01
C ASP A 82 6.86 -0.41 6.05
N PHE A 83 6.59 -0.45 4.75
CA PHE A 83 7.56 -0.09 3.72
C PHE A 83 7.38 1.36 3.27
N SER A 84 8.50 2.03 3.07
CA SER A 84 8.56 3.35 2.45
C SER A 84 9.73 3.45 1.49
N GLY A 85 9.56 4.23 0.43
CA GLY A 85 10.62 4.47 -0.54
C GLY A 85 10.08 5.04 -1.84
N ARG A 86 10.59 4.55 -2.96
CA ARG A 86 10.34 5.11 -4.29
C ARG A 86 10.15 4.04 -5.35
N ILE A 87 9.42 4.44 -6.37
CA ILE A 87 9.29 3.73 -7.63
C ILE A 87 9.46 4.73 -8.77
N LYS A 88 10.17 4.34 -9.83
CA LYS A 88 10.37 5.14 -11.02
C LYS A 88 9.86 4.37 -12.22
N VAL A 89 8.98 5.00 -12.99
CA VAL A 89 8.46 4.43 -14.23
C VAL A 89 8.91 5.26 -15.42
N ARG A 90 9.15 4.61 -16.56
CA ARG A 90 9.47 5.25 -17.83
C ARG A 90 8.37 4.96 -18.84
N VAL A 91 8.00 5.94 -19.65
CA VAL A 91 7.07 5.72 -20.78
C VAL A 91 7.82 5.07 -21.93
N GLU A 92 7.49 3.84 -22.28
CA GLU A 92 8.14 3.11 -23.39
C GLU A 92 7.46 3.38 -24.73
N ALA A 93 6.13 3.48 -24.72
CA ALA A 93 5.35 3.69 -25.92
C ALA A 93 3.98 4.28 -25.60
N ALA A 94 3.43 5.03 -26.54
CA ALA A 94 2.04 5.48 -26.53
C ALA A 94 1.29 4.86 -27.71
N ASN A 95 0.01 4.54 -27.52
CA ASN A 95 -0.84 4.11 -28.61
C ASN A 95 -1.21 5.32 -29.51
N PRO A 96 -0.94 5.28 -30.84
CA PRO A 96 -1.23 6.42 -31.72
C PRO A 96 -2.72 6.73 -31.86
N LEU A 97 -3.61 5.77 -31.59
CA LEU A 97 -5.07 5.96 -31.64
C LEU A 97 -5.64 6.41 -30.28
N ASN A 98 -4.92 6.16 -29.19
CA ASN A 98 -5.29 6.59 -27.85
C ASN A 98 -4.04 7.04 -27.09
N PRO A 99 -3.69 8.33 -27.12
CA PRO A 99 -2.47 8.86 -26.51
C PRO A 99 -2.34 8.58 -25.00
N TRP A 100 -3.44 8.25 -24.32
CA TRP A 100 -3.47 7.91 -22.89
C TRP A 100 -3.42 6.40 -22.61
N SER A 101 -3.30 5.56 -23.64
CA SER A 101 -2.94 4.14 -23.49
C SER A 101 -1.42 4.03 -23.62
N LEU A 102 -0.74 4.07 -22.48
CA LEU A 102 0.72 4.11 -22.37
C LEU A 102 1.26 2.77 -21.88
N LYS A 103 2.31 2.28 -22.55
CA LYS A 103 3.17 1.21 -22.03
C LYS A 103 4.23 1.84 -21.15
N LEU A 104 4.29 1.39 -19.90
CA LEU A 104 5.22 1.87 -18.90
C LEU A 104 6.20 0.77 -18.53
N LYS A 105 7.46 1.12 -18.26
CA LYS A 105 8.46 0.21 -17.70
C LYS A 105 8.86 0.68 -16.31
N VAL A 106 8.83 -0.22 -15.33
CA VAL A 106 9.43 0.07 -14.02
C VAL A 106 10.95 0.03 -14.20
N ILE A 107 11.63 1.14 -13.91
CA ILE A 107 13.09 1.29 -14.09
C ILE A 107 13.82 1.65 -12.79
N GLY A 108 13.06 1.85 -11.72
CA GLY A 108 13.59 1.84 -10.36
C GLY A 108 12.50 1.42 -9.39
N HIS A 109 12.82 0.55 -8.44
CA HIS A 109 11.96 0.23 -7.31
C HIS A 109 12.87 0.00 -6.11
N GLU A 110 12.67 0.78 -5.05
CA GLU A 110 13.45 0.67 -3.83
C GLU A 110 12.59 1.10 -2.65
N VAL A 111 12.25 0.15 -1.79
CA VAL A 111 11.53 0.41 -0.54
C VAL A 111 12.19 -0.32 0.61
N THR A 112 12.13 0.27 1.79
CA THR A 112 12.70 -0.28 3.03
C THR A 112 11.66 -0.23 4.13
N GLY A 113 11.67 -1.26 4.97
CA GLY A 113 10.92 -1.33 6.21
C GLY A 113 11.79 -1.91 7.31
N TYR A 114 11.32 -1.78 8.55
CA TYR A 114 12.01 -2.29 9.72
C TYR A 114 11.05 -3.09 10.59
N ASP A 115 11.52 -4.23 11.09
CA ASP A 115 10.82 -5.03 12.08
C ASP A 115 11.72 -5.21 13.31
N ASN A 116 11.29 -4.64 14.43
CA ASN A 116 12.01 -4.69 15.70
C ASN A 116 11.61 -5.90 16.56
N GLY A 117 10.73 -6.79 16.07
CA GLY A 117 10.23 -7.93 16.84
C GLY A 117 9.11 -7.57 17.82
N ASP A 118 8.68 -6.30 17.82
CA ASP A 118 7.50 -5.87 18.55
C ASP A 118 6.26 -6.30 17.76
N SER A 119 5.70 -7.44 18.14
CA SER A 119 4.37 -7.85 17.67
C SER A 119 3.40 -6.83 18.27
N GLY A 120 3.12 -5.75 17.55
CA GLY A 120 2.23 -4.64 17.94
C GLY A 120 0.76 -5.03 18.23
N ASP A 121 0.52 -6.29 18.57
CA ASP A 121 -0.70 -6.90 19.08
C ASP A 121 -0.89 -6.46 20.54
N ASN A 122 -0.92 -5.16 20.79
CA ASN A 122 -1.08 -4.55 22.11
C ASN A 122 -2.52 -4.66 22.65
N GLU A 123 -3.33 -5.61 22.16
CA GLU A 123 -4.77 -5.65 22.43
C GLU A 123 -5.20 -6.74 23.42
N THR A 124 -4.31 -7.65 23.83
CA THR A 124 -4.60 -8.56 24.96
C THR A 124 -3.35 -8.80 25.79
N ASN A 125 -3.50 -8.73 27.12
CA ASN A 125 -2.48 -8.84 28.19
C ASN A 125 -1.61 -10.12 28.20
N ALA A 126 -1.52 -10.87 27.10
CA ALA A 126 -0.58 -11.98 26.98
C ALA A 126 0.79 -11.43 26.56
N LYS A 127 1.76 -11.44 27.48
CA LYS A 127 3.18 -11.25 27.17
C LYS A 127 3.61 -12.31 26.15
N SER A 128 3.51 -12.02 24.87
CA SER A 128 4.19 -12.79 23.82
C SER A 128 5.68 -12.76 24.13
N ALA A 129 6.33 -13.93 24.08
CA ALA A 129 7.77 -14.01 24.26
C ALA A 129 8.46 -13.07 23.26
N PRO A 130 9.53 -12.36 23.65
CA PRO A 130 10.25 -11.48 22.74
C PRO A 130 10.70 -12.28 21.51
N ARG A 131 10.23 -11.90 20.33
CA ARG A 131 10.69 -12.44 19.05
C ARG A 131 11.91 -11.65 18.61
N GLU A 132 12.89 -12.32 18.02
CA GLU A 132 13.96 -11.65 17.30
C GLU A 132 13.35 -10.99 16.03
N GLY A 133 13.39 -9.66 15.98
CA GLY A 133 12.93 -8.89 14.82
C GLY A 133 13.74 -9.22 13.57
N LEU A 134 13.14 -9.05 12.40
CA LEU A 134 13.83 -9.25 11.12
C LEU A 134 14.91 -8.19 10.84
N GLY A 135 14.96 -7.11 11.63
CA GLY A 135 15.81 -5.96 11.37
C GLY A 135 15.34 -5.20 10.14
N GLN A 136 16.28 -4.73 9.33
CA GLN A 136 15.96 -4.09 8.05
C GLN A 136 15.47 -5.11 7.03
N VAL A 137 14.34 -4.82 6.40
CA VAL A 137 13.85 -5.52 5.20
C VAL A 137 13.88 -4.54 4.02
N ARG A 138 14.63 -4.88 2.99
CA ARG A 138 14.82 -4.03 1.81
C ARG A 138 14.30 -4.73 0.56
N ILE A 139 13.49 -4.05 -0.22
CA ILE A 139 13.06 -4.48 -1.55
C ILE A 139 13.75 -3.60 -2.57
N LYS A 140 14.41 -4.22 -3.56
CA LYS A 140 15.05 -3.53 -4.66
C LYS A 140 14.68 -4.19 -5.98
N GLN A 141 14.39 -3.39 -7.00
CA GLN A 141 14.10 -3.89 -8.34
C GLN A 141 15.13 -4.92 -8.78
N SER A 142 14.62 -6.01 -9.36
CA SER A 142 15.41 -7.03 -10.03
C SER A 142 15.72 -6.58 -11.45
N ASP A 143 16.03 -7.52 -12.33
CA ASP A 143 16.26 -7.26 -13.74
C ASP A 143 14.99 -6.75 -14.44
N ALA A 144 15.04 -5.51 -14.92
CA ALA A 144 13.95 -4.86 -15.63
C ALA A 144 13.71 -5.44 -17.03
N GLU A 145 14.63 -6.24 -17.58
CA GLU A 145 14.50 -6.78 -18.93
C GLU A 145 13.43 -7.87 -19.04
N PHE A 146 13.26 -8.68 -18.00
CA PHE A 146 12.29 -9.78 -17.97
C PHE A 146 10.95 -9.41 -17.34
N THR A 147 10.86 -8.23 -16.71
CA THR A 147 9.61 -7.74 -16.14
C THR A 147 8.65 -7.32 -17.26
N PRO A 148 7.39 -7.80 -17.29
CA PRO A 148 6.40 -7.34 -18.24
C PRO A 148 6.19 -5.83 -18.18
N ASN A 149 5.89 -5.22 -19.33
CA ASN A 149 5.53 -3.81 -19.35
C ASN A 149 4.23 -3.57 -18.56
N SER A 150 4.27 -2.53 -17.75
CA SER A 150 3.11 -1.95 -17.09
C SER A 150 2.25 -1.17 -18.09
N LEU A 151 1.00 -0.90 -17.74
CA LEU A 151 0.01 -0.28 -18.61
C LEU A 151 -0.71 0.83 -17.85
N LEU A 152 -0.89 1.98 -18.51
CA LEU A 152 -1.79 3.04 -18.06
C LEU A 152 -2.83 3.26 -19.15
N GLU A 153 -4.10 3.30 -18.77
CA GLU A 153 -5.21 3.60 -19.68
C GLU A 153 -6.14 4.63 -19.09
N MET A 154 -6.61 5.58 -19.90
CA MET A 154 -7.71 6.46 -19.53
C MET A 154 -9.04 5.70 -19.65
N THR A 155 -9.71 5.51 -18.52
CA THR A 155 -11.01 4.83 -18.42
C THR A 155 -12.19 5.80 -18.53
N ASN A 156 -12.00 7.06 -18.14
CA ASN A 156 -12.98 8.12 -18.32
C ASN A 156 -12.31 9.44 -18.74
N LYS A 157 -12.95 10.19 -19.64
CA LYS A 157 -12.47 11.50 -20.09
C LYS A 157 -12.91 12.63 -19.16
N PHE A 158 -14.13 12.56 -18.62
CA PHE A 158 -14.66 13.64 -17.78
C PHE A 158 -15.60 13.13 -16.67
N PRO A 159 -15.23 13.28 -15.38
CA PRO A 159 -13.90 13.67 -14.90
C PRO A 159 -12.84 12.65 -15.37
N PRO A 160 -11.59 13.07 -15.65
CA PRO A 160 -10.53 12.15 -16.01
C PRO A 160 -10.39 11.02 -14.98
N LYS A 161 -10.35 9.78 -15.45
CA LYS A 161 -10.02 8.60 -14.65
C LYS A 161 -9.08 7.71 -15.44
N PHE A 162 -8.19 7.06 -14.71
CA PHE A 162 -7.18 6.19 -15.27
C PHE A 162 -7.15 4.88 -14.50
N GLU A 163 -6.81 3.81 -15.21
CA GLU A 163 -6.43 2.55 -14.60
C GLU A 163 -4.96 2.32 -14.91
N GLN A 164 -4.18 2.00 -13.87
CA GLN A 164 -2.79 1.60 -14.04
C GLN A 164 -2.58 0.17 -13.54
N THR A 165 -2.11 -0.69 -14.43
CA THR A 165 -1.57 -2.01 -14.09
C THR A 165 -0.05 -1.91 -14.04
N MET A 166 0.54 -2.25 -12.90
CA MET A 166 1.98 -2.20 -12.67
C MET A 166 2.52 -3.60 -12.35
N PHE A 167 3.60 -3.98 -13.04
CA PHE A 167 4.31 -5.24 -12.79
C PHE A 167 5.60 -4.97 -12.04
N LEU A 168 5.82 -5.70 -10.95
CA LEU A 168 6.99 -5.57 -10.09
C LEU A 168 7.76 -6.88 -10.02
N ASP A 169 9.03 -6.85 -10.42
CA ASP A 169 10.01 -7.91 -10.18
C ASP A 169 11.11 -7.35 -9.28
N PHE A 170 11.41 -8.03 -8.18
CA PHE A 170 12.33 -7.52 -7.18
C PHE A 170 13.07 -8.61 -6.41
N THR A 171 14.17 -8.16 -5.81
CA THR A 171 14.89 -8.85 -4.75
C THR A 171 14.47 -8.29 -3.40
N MET A 172 14.31 -9.15 -2.40
CA MET A 172 14.07 -8.80 -1.01
C MET A 172 15.27 -9.27 -0.17
N THR A 173 15.84 -8.38 0.62
CA THR A 173 16.89 -8.68 1.59
C THR A 173 16.34 -8.54 2.99
N ILE A 174 16.50 -9.57 3.82
CA ILE A 174 16.12 -9.61 5.23
C ILE A 174 17.39 -9.68 6.06
N GLU A 175 17.64 -8.67 6.91
CA GLU A 175 18.88 -8.53 7.68
C GLU A 175 19.08 -9.67 8.70
N ASN A 176 18.06 -9.97 9.49
CA ASN A 176 18.10 -11.00 10.53
C ASN A 176 17.01 -12.06 10.25
N PRO A 177 17.24 -12.97 9.29
CA PRO A 177 16.25 -13.99 8.95
C PRO A 177 16.04 -14.97 10.11
N PRO A 178 14.83 -15.54 10.30
CA PRO A 178 14.60 -16.53 11.35
C PRO A 178 15.51 -17.75 11.17
N GLN A 179 16.15 -18.21 12.25
CA GLN A 179 17.14 -19.30 12.18
C GLN A 179 16.58 -20.56 11.51
N GLN A 180 15.33 -20.94 11.81
CA GLN A 180 14.66 -22.11 11.22
C GLN A 180 14.57 -22.03 9.69
N VAL A 181 14.43 -20.81 9.16
CA VAL A 181 14.40 -20.57 7.71
C VAL A 181 15.77 -20.82 7.12
N MET A 182 16.82 -20.31 7.76
CA MET A 182 18.21 -20.50 7.32
C MET A 182 18.64 -21.96 7.39
N GLU A 183 18.31 -22.67 8.47
CA GLU A 183 18.66 -24.09 8.63
C GLU A 183 18.00 -24.98 7.59
N ARG A 184 16.74 -24.71 7.24
CA ARG A 184 16.05 -25.44 6.17
C ARG A 184 16.61 -25.07 4.80
N ALA A 185 16.77 -23.78 4.54
CA ALA A 185 17.24 -23.25 3.27
C ALA A 185 18.65 -23.74 2.91
N LEU A 186 19.57 -23.73 3.88
CA LEU A 186 20.98 -24.04 3.67
C LEU A 186 21.35 -25.46 4.11
N GLY A 187 20.45 -26.19 4.78
CA GLY A 187 20.70 -27.54 5.28
C GLY A 187 21.79 -27.62 6.36
N VAL A 188 22.14 -26.50 7.00
CA VAL A 188 23.22 -26.41 8.01
C VAL A 188 22.71 -25.77 9.29
N SER A 189 23.03 -26.37 10.43
CA SER A 189 22.76 -25.75 11.74
C SER A 189 23.75 -24.61 11.97
N MET A 190 23.22 -23.41 12.19
CA MET A 190 24.02 -22.20 12.37
C MET A 190 24.33 -22.00 13.85
N THR A 191 25.62 -22.04 14.22
CA THR A 191 26.11 -21.64 15.56
C THR A 191 26.51 -20.17 15.62
N LYS A 192 26.43 -19.45 14.50
CA LYS A 192 26.81 -18.04 14.34
C LYS A 192 25.61 -17.20 13.90
N LYS A 193 25.73 -15.88 14.05
CA LYS A 193 24.73 -14.91 13.57
C LYS A 193 24.43 -15.18 12.07
N PRO A 194 23.15 -15.30 11.68
CA PRO A 194 22.79 -15.59 10.29
C PRO A 194 23.21 -14.44 9.36
N GLU A 195 23.65 -14.79 8.15
CA GLU A 195 23.85 -13.83 7.07
C GLU A 195 22.50 -13.33 6.54
N PRO A 196 22.43 -12.13 5.94
CA PRO A 196 21.19 -11.62 5.36
C PRO A 196 20.60 -12.57 4.31
N LEU A 197 19.31 -12.87 4.45
CA LEU A 197 18.60 -13.70 3.49
C LEU A 197 18.19 -12.87 2.29
N VAL A 198 18.60 -13.28 1.09
CA VAL A 198 18.21 -12.66 -0.17
C VAL A 198 17.21 -13.57 -0.88
N LEU A 199 16.05 -13.02 -1.22
CA LEU A 199 14.99 -13.68 -1.96
C LEU A 199 14.70 -12.91 -3.25
N SER A 200 14.20 -13.60 -4.26
CA SER A 200 13.76 -13.02 -5.54
C SER A 200 12.31 -13.39 -5.79
N THR A 201 11.57 -12.53 -6.48
CA THR A 201 10.22 -12.84 -6.92
C THR A 201 10.22 -13.99 -7.93
N LYS A 202 9.42 -15.02 -7.67
CA LYS A 202 9.25 -16.15 -8.59
C LYS A 202 8.48 -15.77 -9.85
N ASN A 203 7.45 -14.94 -9.67
CA ASN A 203 6.67 -14.33 -10.73
C ASN A 203 6.50 -12.84 -10.42
N PRO A 204 6.49 -11.96 -11.44
CA PRO A 204 6.23 -10.55 -11.23
C PRO A 204 4.90 -10.31 -10.50
N GLY A 205 4.93 -9.49 -9.46
CA GLY A 205 3.72 -9.05 -8.77
C GLY A 205 2.91 -8.09 -9.65
N LYS A 206 1.58 -8.27 -9.70
CA LYS A 206 0.68 -7.38 -10.43
C LYS A 206 -0.08 -6.47 -9.47
N LEU A 207 0.19 -5.17 -9.53
CA LEU A 207 -0.53 -4.12 -8.82
C LEU A 207 -1.52 -3.43 -9.77
N VAL A 208 -2.73 -3.16 -9.31
CA VAL A 208 -3.74 -2.39 -10.07
C VAL A 208 -4.22 -1.21 -9.23
N GLY A 209 -4.15 -0.01 -9.80
CA GLY A 209 -4.61 1.24 -9.21
C GLY A 209 -5.64 1.93 -10.09
N GLN A 210 -6.63 2.54 -9.45
CA GLN A 210 -7.60 3.45 -10.09
C GLN A 210 -7.20 4.87 -9.71
N LEU A 211 -6.90 5.71 -10.70
CA LEU A 211 -6.31 7.02 -10.52
C LEU A 211 -7.23 8.12 -11.03
N ASP A 212 -7.19 9.25 -10.36
CA ASP A 212 -7.91 10.46 -10.78
C ASP A 212 -7.04 11.36 -11.68
N GLN A 213 -5.73 11.12 -11.67
CA GLN A 213 -4.72 11.82 -12.45
C GLN A 213 -3.44 10.98 -12.56
N PHE A 214 -2.62 11.32 -13.54
CA PHE A 214 -1.30 10.73 -13.73
C PHE A 214 -0.28 11.87 -13.98
N PRO A 215 0.87 11.92 -13.27
CA PRO A 215 1.37 10.96 -12.28
C PRO A 215 0.42 10.74 -11.07
N PRO A 216 0.46 9.57 -10.41
CA PRO A 216 -0.43 9.29 -9.28
C PRO A 216 -0.20 10.29 -8.14
N GLN A 217 -1.24 10.74 -7.44
CA GLN A 217 -1.10 11.62 -6.27
C GLN A 217 -1.68 10.96 -5.02
N GLY A 218 -0.94 9.99 -4.48
CA GLY A 218 -1.37 9.22 -3.32
C GLY A 218 -2.45 8.19 -3.67
N ALA A 219 -2.41 7.63 -4.87
CA ALA A 219 -3.39 6.66 -5.31
C ALA A 219 -3.10 5.27 -4.72
N PRO A 220 -4.12 4.54 -4.24
CA PRO A 220 -3.95 3.20 -3.72
C PRO A 220 -3.87 2.16 -4.85
N TYR A 221 -3.00 1.17 -4.67
CA TYR A 221 -2.84 0.02 -5.55
C TYR A 221 -3.14 -1.26 -4.79
N LYS A 222 -3.78 -2.20 -5.48
CA LYS A 222 -4.12 -3.52 -4.95
C LYS A 222 -3.31 -4.58 -5.66
N LEU A 223 -2.65 -5.41 -4.86
CA LEU A 223 -2.04 -6.65 -5.33
C LEU A 223 -3.12 -7.62 -5.82
N GLN A 224 -2.95 -8.10 -7.05
CA GLN A 224 -3.89 -9.02 -7.69
C GLN A 224 -3.59 -10.49 -7.40
N ASN A 225 -2.32 -10.81 -7.16
CA ASN A 225 -1.84 -12.15 -6.85
C ASN A 225 -0.78 -12.08 -5.75
N PRO A 226 -0.73 -13.04 -4.82
CA PRO A 226 0.38 -13.15 -3.87
C PRO A 226 1.71 -13.15 -4.61
N ILE A 227 2.71 -12.52 -4.00
CA ILE A 227 4.08 -12.53 -4.51
C ILE A 227 4.83 -13.63 -3.78
N GLU A 228 5.21 -14.67 -4.51
CA GLU A 228 6.05 -15.74 -4.01
C GLU A 228 7.52 -15.34 -4.13
N LEU A 229 8.26 -15.53 -3.04
CA LEU A 229 9.67 -15.20 -2.92
C LEU A 229 10.46 -16.49 -2.71
N VAL A 230 11.45 -16.71 -3.58
CA VAL A 230 12.32 -17.89 -3.59
C VAL A 230 13.76 -17.46 -3.39
N MET A 231 14.63 -18.37 -2.94
CA MET A 231 16.06 -18.09 -2.98
C MET A 231 16.58 -18.12 -4.42
N PRO A 232 17.65 -17.36 -4.75
CA PRO A 232 18.32 -17.49 -6.03
C PRO A 232 18.72 -18.95 -6.30
N ASN A 233 18.36 -19.47 -7.48
CA ASN A 233 18.62 -20.86 -7.90
C ASN A 233 17.81 -21.95 -7.17
N HIS A 234 16.77 -21.59 -6.42
CA HIS A 234 15.83 -22.53 -5.81
C HIS A 234 14.40 -22.23 -6.26
N ASP A 235 13.57 -23.27 -6.40
CA ASP A 235 12.16 -23.13 -6.82
C ASP A 235 11.16 -23.14 -5.65
N GLU A 236 11.64 -23.49 -4.44
CA GLU A 236 10.84 -23.54 -3.23
C GLU A 236 10.53 -22.14 -2.71
N THR A 237 9.25 -21.85 -2.51
CA THR A 237 8.78 -20.59 -1.94
C THR A 237 9.15 -20.52 -0.46
N ILE A 238 9.97 -19.55 -0.10
CA ILE A 238 10.44 -19.31 1.27
C ILE A 238 9.56 -18.29 1.99
N ALA A 239 9.10 -17.28 1.25
CA ALA A 239 8.22 -16.26 1.79
C ALA A 239 7.14 -15.85 0.77
N THR A 240 6.04 -15.31 1.28
CA THR A 240 4.96 -14.74 0.46
C THR A 240 4.59 -13.35 0.96
N LEU A 241 4.27 -12.47 0.01
CA LEU A 241 3.52 -11.25 0.28
C LEU A 241 2.08 -11.47 -0.16
N ASP A 242 1.20 -11.74 0.79
CA ASP A 242 -0.20 -12.06 0.51
C ASP A 242 -0.99 -10.79 0.14
N LYS A 243 -0.57 -9.64 0.69
CA LYS A 243 -1.11 -8.33 0.38
C LYS A 243 0.02 -7.33 0.26
N PHE A 244 -0.16 -6.33 -0.59
CA PHE A 244 0.77 -5.21 -0.70
C PHE A 244 -0.06 -3.93 -0.89
N PRO A 245 -0.63 -3.37 0.20
CA PRO A 245 -1.45 -2.16 0.15
C PRO A 245 -0.55 -0.94 -0.08
N VAL A 246 -0.17 -0.72 -1.34
CA VAL A 246 0.74 0.37 -1.72
C VAL A 246 -0.07 1.61 -2.05
N THR A 247 0.42 2.75 -1.58
CA THR A 247 0.02 4.09 -2.02
C THR A 247 1.17 4.69 -2.82
N VAL A 248 0.90 5.11 -4.05
CA VAL A 248 1.89 5.73 -4.95
C VAL A 248 1.55 7.19 -5.14
N GLY A 249 2.54 8.07 -4.97
CA GLY A 249 2.36 9.52 -5.12
C GLY A 249 3.48 10.17 -5.90
N GLU A 250 3.22 11.28 -6.53
CA GLU A 250 4.21 12.08 -7.26
C GLU A 250 5.30 12.57 -6.30
N ILE A 251 6.56 12.50 -6.72
CA ILE A 251 7.65 13.20 -6.04
C ILE A 251 7.86 14.51 -6.80
N THR A 252 7.25 15.58 -6.33
CA THR A 252 7.62 16.93 -6.75
C THR A 252 9.01 17.22 -6.18
N GLY A 253 10.01 17.35 -7.05
CA GLY A 253 11.39 17.64 -6.64
C GLY A 253 11.44 18.85 -5.71
N SER A 254 11.95 18.64 -4.51
CA SER A 254 12.38 19.68 -3.57
C SER A 254 13.70 20.30 -4.00
#